data_AF-A0A965Y1P2-F1
#
_entry.id   AF-A0A965Y1P2-F1
#
_cell.length_a   1.000
_cell.length_b   1.000
_cell.length_c   1.000
_cell.angle_alpha   90.00
_cell.angle_beta   90.00
_cell.angle_gamma   90.00
#
_symmetry.space_group_name_H-M   'P 1'
#
loop_
_entity.id
_entity.type
_entity.pdbx_description
1 polymer ?
#
loop_
_entity_poly.entity_id
_entity_poly.type
_entity_poly.pdbx_seq_one_letter_code
_entity_poly.pdbx_strand_id
1 'polypeptide(L)'
;MALYRAHVLICHGTGCASGGSPKVLEAFKEELRKKNLEKEVLVIATGCHGMCEFGPIVVVYPEGTFYSRVNPEDVSEIVEEHLYKGRIVNRLLYKEPISAEKVCHYKEIPFYGKQHRVVLSNCGYINPDNIDEYISRDGYQALGKCLTEMSPAQVIDEMKKSGLRGRGGGGFPTGLKWSFCAASPGDKKYVICNADEGDPG
;
A
#
# COMPACT_ATOMS: atom_id res chain seq x y z
N MET A 1 5.80 18.49 -15.50
CA MET A 1 5.27 17.22 -14.95
C MET A 1 4.51 16.54 -16.07
N ALA A 2 4.85 15.30 -16.44
CA ALA A 2 4.08 14.59 -17.46
C ALA A 2 2.66 14.35 -16.92
N LEU A 3 1.64 14.72 -17.69
CA LEU A 3 0.25 14.56 -17.30
C LEU A 3 -0.22 13.20 -17.79
N TYR A 4 -0.43 12.26 -16.87
CA TYR A 4 -0.97 10.94 -17.20
C TYR A 4 -2.49 10.98 -17.08
N ARG A 5 -3.19 10.40 -18.06
CA ARG A 5 -4.66 10.30 -18.05
C ARG A 5 -5.15 9.19 -17.13
N ALA A 6 -4.34 8.16 -16.93
CA ALA A 6 -4.69 7.00 -16.11
C ALA A 6 -3.45 6.47 -15.37
N HIS A 7 -3.70 5.91 -14.17
CA HIS A 7 -2.68 5.24 -13.37
C HIS A 7 -3.09 3.80 -13.11
N VAL A 8 -2.20 2.86 -13.43
CA VAL A 8 -2.39 1.42 -13.20
C VAL A 8 -1.49 1.01 -12.04
N LEU A 9 -2.10 0.75 -10.89
CA LEU A 9 -1.43 0.36 -9.66
C LEU A 9 -1.49 -1.16 -9.55
N ILE A 10 -0.33 -1.81 -9.52
CA ILE A 10 -0.22 -3.27 -9.48
C ILE A 10 0.37 -3.67 -8.14
N CYS A 11 -0.37 -4.47 -7.38
CA CYS A 11 0.08 -4.96 -6.09
C CYS A 11 1.33 -5.83 -6.25
N HIS A 12 2.44 -5.43 -5.62
CA HIS A 12 3.71 -6.14 -5.64
C HIS A 12 4.13 -6.65 -4.25
N GLY A 13 3.19 -6.71 -3.31
CA GLY A 13 3.41 -7.42 -2.04
C GLY A 13 3.71 -8.91 -2.27
N THR A 14 4.39 -9.55 -1.32
CA THR A 14 4.88 -10.94 -1.42
C THR A 14 3.84 -11.92 -1.97
N GLY A 15 2.62 -11.92 -1.46
CA GLY A 15 1.55 -12.80 -1.95
C GLY A 15 1.18 -12.58 -3.43
N CYS A 16 1.10 -11.33 -3.88
CA CYS A 16 0.84 -11.02 -5.29
C CYS A 16 2.08 -11.27 -6.17
N ALA A 17 3.28 -11.04 -5.64
CA ALA A 17 4.54 -11.34 -6.32
C ALA A 17 4.66 -12.85 -6.62
N SER A 18 4.40 -13.68 -5.61
CA SER A 18 4.30 -15.14 -5.75
C SER A 18 3.15 -15.57 -6.67
N GLY A 19 2.05 -14.82 -6.68
CA GLY A 19 0.91 -15.00 -7.59
C GLY A 19 1.16 -14.56 -9.04
N GLY A 20 2.35 -14.06 -9.38
CA GLY A 20 2.72 -13.71 -10.76
C GLY A 20 2.60 -12.22 -11.11
N SER A 21 2.42 -11.32 -10.15
CA SER A 21 2.35 -9.88 -10.42
C SER A 21 3.56 -9.26 -11.16
N PRO A 22 4.82 -9.76 -11.06
CA PRO A 22 5.91 -9.25 -11.87
C PRO A 22 5.70 -9.48 -13.37
N LYS A 23 5.11 -10.62 -13.75
CA LYS A 23 4.78 -10.91 -15.15
C LYS A 23 3.65 -10.02 -15.65
N VAL A 24 2.66 -9.75 -14.79
CA VAL A 24 1.57 -8.81 -15.09
C VAL A 24 2.11 -7.39 -15.32
N LEU A 25 3.03 -6.93 -14.47
CA LEU A 25 3.68 -5.63 -14.61
C LEU A 25 4.41 -5.48 -15.96
N GLU A 26 5.22 -6.48 -16.34
CA GLU A 26 5.93 -6.46 -17.62
C GLU A 26 4.96 -6.55 -18.81
N ALA A 27 3.93 -7.38 -18.73
CA ALA A 27 2.88 -7.46 -19.75
C ALA A 27 2.19 -6.09 -19.96
N PHE A 28 1.92 -5.34 -18.87
CA PHE A 28 1.34 -3.99 -18.99
C PHE A 28 2.28 -3.03 -19.71
N LYS A 29 3.57 -3.03 -19.38
CA LYS A 29 4.56 -2.19 -20.06
C LYS A 29 4.65 -2.52 -21.56
N GLU A 30 4.66 -3.80 -21.90
CA GLU A 30 4.74 -4.24 -23.29
C GLU A 30 3.50 -3.86 -24.10
N GLU A 31 2.31 -4.12 -23.58
CA GLU A 31 1.04 -3.81 -24.26
C GLU A 31 0.83 -2.29 -24.41
N LEU A 32 1.18 -1.50 -23.39
CA LEU A 32 1.13 -0.04 -23.50
C LEU A 32 2.09 0.49 -24.56
N ARG A 33 3.28 -0.09 -24.69
CA ARG A 33 4.23 0.28 -25.74
C ARG A 33 3.69 -0.08 -27.13
N LYS A 34 3.10 -1.27 -27.31
CA LYS A 34 2.49 -1.68 -28.59
C LYS A 34 1.37 -0.75 -29.05
N LYS A 35 0.60 -0.20 -28.11
CA LYS A 35 -0.51 0.72 -28.39
C LYS A 35 -0.10 2.21 -28.34
N ASN A 36 1.19 2.52 -28.15
CA ASN A 36 1.72 3.88 -27.99
C ASN A 36 1.09 4.70 -26.84
N LEU A 37 0.68 4.03 -25.76
CA LEU A 37 0.02 4.66 -24.60
C LEU A 37 0.98 4.95 -23.42
N GLU A 38 2.27 4.66 -23.57
CA GLU A 38 3.29 4.79 -22.52
C GLU A 38 3.44 6.22 -21.96
N LYS A 39 3.08 7.24 -22.74
CA LYS A 39 3.12 8.66 -22.32
C LYS A 39 1.82 9.12 -21.68
N GLU A 40 0.76 8.33 -21.78
CA GLU A 40 -0.57 8.67 -21.30
C GLU A 40 -0.94 7.87 -20.04
N VAL A 41 -0.45 6.63 -19.92
CA VAL A 41 -0.76 5.73 -18.80
C VAL A 41 0.50 5.43 -18.00
N LEU A 42 0.45 5.71 -16.70
CA LEU A 42 1.54 5.37 -15.78
C LEU A 42 1.25 4.03 -15.09
N VAL A 43 2.19 3.10 -15.15
CA VAL A 43 2.12 1.83 -14.44
C VAL A 43 3.03 1.89 -13.22
N ILE A 44 2.48 1.59 -12.04
CA ILE A 44 3.15 1.70 -10.76
C ILE A 44 3.08 0.37 -10.02
N ALA A 45 4.22 -0.14 -9.58
CA ALA A 45 4.26 -1.25 -8.63
C ALA A 45 4.00 -0.68 -7.22
N THR A 46 2.94 -1.14 -6.57
CA THR A 46 2.55 -0.66 -5.24
C THR A 46 2.83 -1.71 -4.16
N GLY A 47 2.81 -1.26 -2.90
CA GLY A 47 2.85 -2.15 -1.75
C GLY A 47 1.63 -3.08 -1.64
N CYS A 48 1.63 -3.96 -0.65
CA CYS A 48 0.56 -4.94 -0.44
C CYS A 48 -0.80 -4.28 -0.17
N HIS A 49 -1.84 -4.71 -0.88
CA HIS A 49 -3.22 -4.30 -0.61
C HIS A 49 -3.92 -5.14 0.49
N GLY A 50 -3.30 -6.23 0.96
CA GLY A 50 -3.80 -7.05 2.08
C GLY A 50 -4.83 -8.13 1.73
N MET A 51 -5.46 -8.08 0.54
CA MET A 51 -6.41 -9.10 0.10
C MET A 51 -5.72 -10.14 -0.82
N CYS A 52 -4.79 -10.91 -0.25
CA CYS A 52 -3.91 -11.80 -1.03
C CYS A 52 -4.66 -12.93 -1.77
N GLU A 53 -5.81 -13.40 -1.26
CA GLU A 53 -6.64 -14.43 -1.91
C GLU A 53 -7.12 -14.04 -3.32
N PHE A 54 -7.21 -12.74 -3.58
CA PHE A 54 -7.66 -12.18 -4.86
C PHE A 54 -6.50 -11.57 -5.66
N GLY A 55 -5.26 -11.82 -5.25
CA GLY A 55 -4.06 -11.45 -5.98
C GLY A 55 -3.87 -12.26 -7.28
N PRO A 56 -3.14 -11.72 -8.28
CA PRO A 56 -2.64 -10.36 -8.39
C PRO A 56 -3.75 -9.31 -8.51
N ILE A 57 -3.61 -8.21 -7.76
CA ILE A 57 -4.55 -7.09 -7.74
C ILE A 57 -4.03 -5.98 -8.64
N VAL A 58 -4.92 -5.43 -9.48
CA VAL A 58 -4.67 -4.24 -10.30
C VAL A 58 -5.76 -3.22 -10.05
N VAL A 59 -5.38 -1.98 -9.74
CA VAL A 59 -6.31 -0.87 -9.55
C VAL A 59 -6.04 0.19 -10.61
N VAL A 60 -7.07 0.63 -11.31
CA VAL A 60 -6.94 1.67 -12.35
C VAL A 60 -7.64 2.94 -11.89
N TYR A 61 -6.90 4.04 -11.85
CA TYR A 61 -7.42 5.41 -11.63
C TYR A 61 -7.51 6.17 -12.96
N PRO A 62 -8.45 7.12 -13.09
CA PRO A 62 -9.21 7.81 -12.02
C PRO A 62 -10.44 7.07 -11.48
N GLU A 63 -10.97 6.07 -12.19
CA GLU A 63 -12.21 5.37 -11.83
C GLU A 63 -12.09 4.63 -10.50
N GLY A 64 -10.88 4.21 -10.12
CA GLY A 64 -10.64 3.38 -8.94
C GLY A 64 -11.12 1.94 -9.13
N THR A 65 -11.17 1.48 -10.37
CA THR A 65 -11.62 0.15 -10.78
C THR A 65 -10.69 -0.92 -10.22
N PHE A 66 -11.25 -1.85 -9.45
CA PHE A 66 -10.53 -2.94 -8.82
C PHE A 66 -10.64 -4.24 -9.63
N TYR A 67 -9.52 -4.66 -10.21
CA TYR A 67 -9.39 -5.95 -10.87
C TYR A 67 -8.72 -6.97 -9.94
N SER A 68 -9.31 -8.15 -9.88
CA SER A 68 -8.88 -9.27 -9.04
C SER A 68 -8.42 -10.45 -9.89
N ARG A 69 -7.46 -11.22 -9.37
CA ARG A 69 -6.91 -12.44 -10.01
C ARG A 69 -6.46 -12.21 -11.46
N VAL A 70 -5.78 -11.11 -11.70
CA VAL A 70 -5.31 -10.74 -13.04
C VAL A 70 -4.14 -11.62 -13.44
N ASN A 71 -4.25 -12.31 -14.57
CA ASN A 71 -3.16 -13.05 -15.18
C ASN A 71 -2.50 -12.23 -16.31
N PRO A 72 -1.27 -12.55 -16.74
CA PRO A 72 -0.60 -11.83 -17.82
C PRO A 72 -1.40 -11.79 -19.13
N GLU A 73 -2.19 -12.82 -19.42
CA GLU A 73 -3.01 -12.93 -20.63
C GLU A 73 -4.19 -11.93 -20.61
N ASP A 74 -4.70 -11.64 -19.42
CA ASP A 74 -5.82 -10.72 -19.19
C ASP A 74 -5.43 -9.25 -19.44
N VAL A 75 -4.12 -8.93 -19.41
CA VAL A 75 -3.61 -7.57 -19.56
C VAL A 75 -3.97 -6.95 -20.91
N SER A 76 -3.92 -7.76 -21.98
CA SER A 76 -4.28 -7.31 -23.33
C SER A 76 -5.72 -6.80 -23.39
N GLU A 77 -6.65 -7.49 -22.72
CA GLU A 77 -8.06 -7.09 -22.64
C GLU A 77 -8.24 -5.83 -21.78
N ILE A 78 -7.53 -5.71 -20.65
CA ILE A 78 -7.61 -4.49 -19.81
C ILE A 78 -7.08 -3.27 -20.57
N VAL A 79 -5.96 -3.40 -21.28
CA VAL A 79 -5.38 -2.29 -22.05
C VAL A 79 -6.31 -1.89 -23.19
N GLU A 80 -6.89 -2.86 -23.89
CA GLU A 80 -7.75 -2.56 -25.03
C GLU A 80 -9.15 -2.07 -24.62
N GLU A 81 -9.85 -2.78 -23.75
CA GLU A 81 -11.22 -2.43 -23.37
C GLU A 81 -11.22 -1.24 -22.41
N HIS A 82 -10.44 -1.31 -21.33
CA HIS A 82 -10.52 -0.29 -20.29
C HIS A 82 -9.68 0.94 -20.64
N LEU A 83 -8.39 0.78 -20.91
CA LEU A 83 -7.50 1.93 -21.09
C LEU A 83 -7.68 2.60 -22.45
N TYR A 84 -7.95 1.86 -23.52
CA TYR A 84 -8.11 2.42 -24.86
C TYR A 84 -9.56 2.80 -25.19
N LYS A 85 -10.53 1.92 -24.92
CA LYS A 85 -11.95 2.13 -25.26
C LYS A 85 -12.81 2.68 -24.11
N GLY A 86 -12.30 2.74 -22.88
CA GLY A 86 -13.03 3.24 -21.71
C GLY A 86 -14.08 2.28 -21.13
N ARG A 87 -14.06 0.99 -21.51
CA ARG A 87 -15.01 -0.02 -21.06
C ARG A 87 -14.41 -0.93 -20.00
N ILE A 88 -15.05 -1.01 -18.84
CA ILE A 88 -14.59 -1.83 -17.72
C ILE A 88 -14.71 -3.33 -18.03
N VAL A 89 -13.66 -4.08 -17.71
CA VAL A 89 -13.61 -5.54 -17.90
C VAL A 89 -14.39 -6.23 -16.78
N ASN A 90 -15.69 -6.37 -17.00
CA ASN A 90 -16.66 -6.90 -16.05
C ASN A 90 -16.37 -8.30 -15.50
N ARG A 91 -15.56 -9.14 -16.18
CA ARG A 91 -15.24 -10.50 -15.72
C ARG A 91 -14.15 -10.52 -14.64
N LEU A 92 -13.29 -9.50 -14.61
CA LEU A 92 -12.14 -9.38 -13.71
C LEU A 92 -12.45 -8.57 -12.45
N LEU A 93 -13.62 -7.93 -12.39
CA LEU A 93 -14.07 -7.19 -11.21
C LEU A 93 -14.24 -8.11 -10.01
N TYR A 94 -13.98 -7.57 -8.82
CA TYR A 94 -14.30 -8.24 -7.57
C TYR A 94 -15.80 -8.54 -7.52
N LYS A 95 -16.11 -9.80 -7.23
CA LYS A 95 -17.47 -10.26 -6.94
C LYS A 95 -17.57 -10.51 -5.45
N GLU A 96 -18.53 -9.87 -4.80
CA GLU A 96 -18.77 -10.14 -3.39
C GLU A 96 -19.24 -11.61 -3.24
N PRO A 97 -18.62 -12.42 -2.36
CA PRO A 97 -18.96 -13.85 -2.23
C PRO A 97 -20.40 -14.13 -1.83
N ILE A 98 -21.07 -13.18 -1.15
CA ILE A 98 -22.40 -13.37 -0.57
C ILE A 98 -23.51 -12.85 -1.50
N SER A 99 -23.38 -11.63 -2.04
CA SER A 99 -24.39 -11.02 -2.91
C SER A 99 -24.18 -11.32 -4.40
N ALA A 100 -22.99 -11.79 -4.79
CA ALA A 100 -22.53 -11.90 -6.17
C ALA A 100 -22.52 -10.57 -6.95
N GLU A 101 -22.69 -9.43 -6.27
CA GLU A 101 -22.61 -8.12 -6.88
C GLU A 101 -21.15 -7.78 -7.23
N LYS A 102 -20.98 -7.11 -8.37
CA LYS A 102 -19.67 -6.65 -8.83
C LYS A 102 -19.39 -5.30 -8.20
N VAL A 103 -18.32 -5.24 -7.43
CA VAL A 103 -17.88 -3.98 -6.83
C VAL A 103 -16.75 -3.41 -7.68
N CYS A 104 -16.97 -2.21 -8.19
CA CYS A 104 -16.00 -1.53 -9.03
C CYS A 104 -14.97 -0.79 -8.18
N HIS A 105 -15.42 -0.05 -7.16
CA HIS A 105 -14.57 0.90 -6.46
C HIS A 105 -13.91 0.29 -5.23
N TYR A 106 -12.61 0.54 -5.08
CA TYR A 106 -11.79 0.08 -3.96
C TYR A 106 -12.42 0.29 -2.57
N LYS A 107 -13.06 1.46 -2.35
CA LYS A 107 -13.66 1.83 -1.05
C LYS A 107 -14.97 1.09 -0.74
N GLU A 108 -15.66 0.62 -1.77
CA GLU A 108 -16.95 -0.06 -1.65
C GLU A 108 -16.77 -1.55 -1.34
N ILE A 109 -15.57 -2.10 -1.55
CA ILE A 109 -15.26 -3.49 -1.23
C ILE A 109 -15.42 -3.67 0.29
N PRO A 110 -16.33 -4.56 0.75
CA PRO A 110 -16.65 -4.71 2.18
C PRO A 110 -15.44 -5.01 3.07
N PHE A 111 -14.45 -5.71 2.51
CA PHE A 111 -13.18 -5.96 3.19
C PHE A 111 -12.45 -4.68 3.56
N TYR A 112 -12.40 -3.67 2.67
CA TYR A 112 -11.73 -2.40 2.91
C TYR A 112 -12.63 -1.39 3.63
N GLY A 113 -13.91 -1.30 3.25
CA GLY A 113 -14.85 -0.30 3.78
C GLY A 113 -15.09 -0.42 5.29
N LYS A 114 -14.84 -1.59 5.88
CA LYS A 114 -14.97 -1.83 7.33
C LYS A 114 -13.68 -1.60 8.13
N GLN A 115 -12.56 -1.29 7.47
CA GLN A 115 -11.27 -1.14 8.13
C GLN A 115 -10.92 0.32 8.43
N HIS A 116 -10.35 0.57 9.61
CA HIS A 116 -9.69 1.83 9.91
C HIS A 116 -8.16 1.67 9.79
N ARG A 117 -7.62 1.97 8.61
CA ARG A 117 -6.21 1.74 8.26
C ARG A 117 -5.33 2.92 8.67
N VAL A 118 -4.84 2.92 9.91
CA VAL A 118 -3.92 3.97 10.39
C VAL A 118 -2.49 3.76 9.84
N VAL A 119 -1.83 2.66 10.24
CA VAL A 119 -0.45 2.35 9.81
C VAL A 119 -0.39 1.97 8.33
N LEU A 120 -1.43 1.29 7.83
CA LEU A 120 -1.51 0.80 6.45
C LEU A 120 -2.20 1.79 5.51
N SER A 121 -2.34 3.07 5.90
CA SER A 121 -3.07 4.10 5.13
C SER A 121 -2.51 4.32 3.71
N ASN A 122 -1.20 4.14 3.53
CA ASN A 122 -0.52 4.33 2.26
C ASN A 122 -0.34 3.03 1.44
N CYS A 123 -0.52 1.85 2.05
CA CYS A 123 -0.29 0.58 1.36
C CYS A 123 -1.28 0.41 0.18
N GLY A 124 -0.74 0.20 -1.01
CA GLY A 124 -1.50 0.07 -2.25
C GLY A 124 -1.82 1.39 -2.96
N TYR A 125 -1.44 2.54 -2.40
CA TYR A 125 -1.67 3.87 -2.99
C TYR A 125 -0.40 4.55 -3.48
N ILE A 126 0.75 4.17 -2.94
CA ILE A 126 2.05 4.73 -3.33
C ILE A 126 2.99 3.65 -3.84
N ASN A 127 3.94 4.07 -4.65
CA ASN A 127 5.16 3.34 -4.93
C ASN A 127 6.05 3.34 -3.66
N PRO A 128 6.34 2.17 -3.06
CA PRO A 128 7.18 2.10 -1.86
C PRO A 128 8.62 2.56 -2.10
N ASP A 129 9.10 2.56 -3.34
CA ASP A 129 10.47 2.96 -3.71
C ASP A 129 10.58 4.44 -4.11
N ASN A 130 9.47 5.20 -4.05
CA ASN A 130 9.44 6.62 -4.37
C ASN A 130 9.22 7.48 -3.11
N ILE A 131 10.27 8.15 -2.65
CA ILE A 131 10.21 8.99 -1.45
C ILE A 131 9.25 10.18 -1.61
N ASP A 132 9.13 10.75 -2.81
CA ASP A 132 8.29 11.93 -3.06
C ASP A 132 6.80 11.59 -2.90
N GLU A 133 6.41 10.37 -3.29
CA GLU A 133 5.05 9.89 -3.07
C GLU A 133 4.74 9.73 -1.58
N TYR A 134 5.71 9.24 -0.80
CA TYR A 134 5.54 9.15 0.66
C TYR A 134 5.43 10.54 1.30
N ILE A 135 6.29 11.48 0.92
CA ILE A 135 6.27 12.88 1.41
C ILE A 135 4.96 13.57 1.02
N SER A 136 4.45 13.36 -0.20
CA SER A 136 3.18 13.94 -0.67
C SER A 136 1.95 13.49 0.14
N ARG A 137 2.11 12.44 0.94
CA ARG A 137 1.09 11.88 1.83
C ARG A 137 1.50 11.99 3.31
N ASP A 138 2.05 13.15 3.67
CA ASP A 138 2.45 13.50 5.03
C ASP A 138 3.60 12.64 5.62
N GLY A 139 4.27 11.86 4.77
CA GLY A 139 5.45 11.10 5.13
C GLY A 139 6.54 12.01 5.70
N TYR A 140 7.20 11.55 6.77
CA TYR A 140 8.21 12.30 7.54
C TYR A 140 7.73 13.58 8.24
N GLN A 141 6.47 14.01 8.10
CA GLN A 141 5.97 15.22 8.78
C GLN A 141 6.16 15.13 10.31
N ALA A 142 5.83 13.99 10.91
CA ALA A 142 6.04 13.75 12.34
C ALA A 142 7.52 13.74 12.74
N LEU A 143 8.40 13.21 11.87
CA LEU A 143 9.84 13.23 12.10
C LEU A 143 10.37 14.66 12.10
N GLY A 144 9.96 15.47 11.11
CA GLY A 144 10.30 16.89 11.03
C GLY A 144 9.95 17.61 12.34
N LYS A 145 8.68 17.50 12.77
CA LYS A 145 8.22 18.07 14.06
C LYS A 145 9.07 17.60 15.24
N CYS A 146 9.34 16.31 15.36
CA CYS A 146 10.14 15.75 16.45
C CYS A 146 11.58 16.30 16.48
N LEU A 147 12.18 16.58 15.32
CA LEU A 147 13.55 17.06 15.20
C LEU A 147 13.69 18.57 15.39
N THR A 148 12.68 19.35 15.00
CA THR A 148 12.78 20.82 14.97
C THR A 148 12.01 21.52 16.08
N GLU A 149 10.96 20.90 16.62
CA GLU A 149 10.02 21.57 17.54
C GLU A 149 9.90 20.89 18.91
N MET A 150 10.45 19.68 19.08
CA MET A 150 10.28 18.88 20.29
C MET A 150 11.63 18.50 20.91
N SER A 151 11.66 18.48 22.23
CA SER A 151 12.72 17.82 22.99
C SER A 151 12.47 16.31 23.08
N PRO A 152 13.52 15.49 23.32
CA PRO A 152 13.35 14.05 23.55
C PRO A 152 12.35 13.72 24.66
N ALA A 153 12.29 14.53 25.73
CA ALA A 153 11.33 14.36 26.81
C ALA A 153 9.88 14.57 26.33
N GLN A 154 9.62 15.59 25.50
CA GLN A 154 8.29 15.83 24.93
C GLN A 154 7.86 14.70 23.98
N VAL A 155 8.79 14.15 23.19
CA VAL A 155 8.49 13.00 22.31
C VAL A 155 8.07 11.77 23.13
N ILE A 156 8.79 11.47 24.22
CA ILE A 156 8.43 10.38 25.14
C ILE A 156 7.05 10.62 25.77
N ASP A 157 6.76 11.86 26.16
CA ASP A 157 5.48 12.23 26.77
C ASP A 157 4.30 12.09 25.79
N GLU A 158 4.50 12.48 24.53
CA GLU A 158 3.53 12.26 23.45
C GLU A 158 3.26 10.76 23.23
N MET A 159 4.32 9.94 23.23
CA MET A 159 4.16 8.49 23.13
C MET A 159 3.43 7.88 24.32
N LYS A 160 3.61 8.40 25.53
CA LYS A 160 2.83 7.98 26.71
C LYS A 160 1.35 8.36 26.55
N LYS A 161 1.06 9.59 26.12
CA LYS A 161 -0.30 10.09 25.87
C LYS A 161 -1.03 9.28 24.79
N SER A 162 -0.32 8.83 23.76
CA SER A 162 -0.89 8.00 22.68
C SER A 162 -1.46 6.66 23.17
N GLY A 163 -1.01 6.17 24.33
CA GLY A 163 -1.36 4.85 24.83
C GLY A 163 -0.85 3.69 23.96
N LEU A 164 0.11 3.92 23.05
CA LEU A 164 0.65 2.87 22.20
C LEU A 164 1.27 1.74 23.03
N ARG A 165 0.90 0.50 22.67
CA ARG A 165 1.42 -0.73 23.28
C ARG A 165 2.24 -1.50 22.24
N GLY A 166 3.23 -2.25 22.71
CA GLY A 166 4.07 -3.10 21.87
C GLY A 166 3.22 -4.11 21.07
N ARG A 167 3.46 -4.18 19.76
CA ARG A 167 2.66 -4.99 18.82
C ARG A 167 3.19 -6.42 18.60
N GLY A 168 4.38 -6.76 19.10
CA GLY A 168 4.92 -8.13 19.07
C GLY A 168 4.38 -9.04 20.18
N GLY A 169 3.08 -9.00 20.48
CA GLY A 169 2.42 -9.88 21.47
C GLY A 169 2.43 -9.37 22.92
N GLY A 170 3.57 -9.02 23.49
CA GLY A 170 3.68 -8.71 24.93
C GLY A 170 2.95 -7.45 25.42
N GLY A 171 2.53 -6.55 24.53
CA GLY A 171 1.63 -5.45 24.87
C GLY A 171 2.16 -4.43 25.90
N PHE A 172 3.48 -4.37 26.13
CA PHE A 172 4.06 -3.41 27.08
C PHE A 172 3.90 -1.96 26.59
N PRO A 173 3.57 -0.97 27.44
CA PRO A 173 3.40 0.42 27.01
C PRO A 173 4.70 1.01 26.40
N THR A 174 4.63 1.44 25.15
CA THR A 174 5.79 1.88 24.36
C THR A 174 6.44 3.13 24.98
N GLY A 175 5.64 4.15 25.34
CA GLY A 175 6.16 5.38 25.95
C GLY A 175 6.84 5.15 27.32
N LEU A 176 6.36 4.16 28.10
CA LEU A 176 7.00 3.78 29.35
C LEU A 176 8.36 3.13 29.10
N LYS A 177 8.43 2.18 28.15
CA LYS A 177 9.68 1.53 27.74
C LYS A 177 10.74 2.56 27.30
N TRP A 178 10.32 3.57 26.53
CA TRP A 178 11.22 4.64 26.09
C TRP A 178 11.74 5.47 27.26
N SER A 179 10.88 5.79 28.24
CA SER A 179 11.31 6.54 29.43
C SER A 179 12.34 5.80 30.29
N PHE A 180 12.25 4.47 30.40
CA PHE A 180 13.25 3.68 31.11
C PHE A 180 14.60 3.68 30.38
N CYS A 181 14.58 3.56 29.05
CA CYS A 181 15.80 3.63 28.24
C CYS A 181 16.48 5.01 28.36
N ALA A 182 15.69 6.09 28.30
CA ALA A 182 16.19 7.45 28.44
C ALA A 182 16.78 7.75 29.83
N ALA A 183 16.19 7.19 30.90
CA ALA A 183 16.67 7.37 32.27
C ALA A 183 17.88 6.47 32.63
N SER A 184 18.18 5.46 31.82
CA SER A 184 19.31 4.56 32.05
C SER A 184 20.64 5.31 31.91
N PRO A 185 21.67 5.03 32.75
CA PRO A 185 22.98 5.67 32.62
C PRO A 185 23.71 5.30 31.32
N GLY A 186 24.70 6.11 30.95
CA GLY A 186 25.57 5.90 29.80
C GLY A 186 25.10 6.61 28.52
N ASP A 187 26.08 7.05 27.73
CA ASP A 187 25.86 7.95 26.58
C ASP A 187 25.48 7.21 25.29
N LYS A 188 25.83 5.91 25.20
CA LYS A 188 25.52 5.08 24.03
C LYS A 188 24.20 4.36 24.24
N LYS A 189 23.24 4.60 23.34
CA LYS A 189 21.93 3.96 23.29
C LYS A 189 21.72 3.31 21.93
N TYR A 190 20.87 2.29 21.88
CA TYR A 190 20.54 1.56 20.67
C TYR A 190 19.03 1.50 20.47
N VAL A 191 18.62 1.51 19.20
CA VAL A 191 17.26 1.21 18.76
C VAL A 191 17.33 -0.06 17.92
N ILE A 192 16.55 -1.06 18.31
CA ILE A 192 16.50 -2.36 17.64
C ILE A 192 15.08 -2.58 17.16
N CYS A 193 14.91 -2.77 15.85
CA CYS A 193 13.66 -3.22 15.26
C CYS A 193 13.69 -4.75 15.19
N ASN A 194 12.75 -5.41 15.87
CA ASN A 194 12.56 -6.85 15.69
C ASN A 194 11.60 -7.06 14.50
N ALA A 195 12.14 -7.60 13.41
CA ALA A 195 11.41 -7.94 12.19
C ALA A 195 11.52 -9.44 11.85
N ASP A 196 11.75 -10.28 12.87
CA ASP A 196 11.88 -11.73 12.71
C ASP A 196 10.55 -12.39 12.30
N GLU A 197 9.42 -11.88 12.82
CA GLU A 197 8.03 -12.27 12.49
C GLU A 197 7.85 -13.80 12.29
N GLY A 198 8.52 -14.62 13.12
CA GLY A 198 8.60 -16.06 12.93
C GLY A 198 7.36 -16.86 13.40
N ASP A 199 6.38 -16.20 14.00
CA ASP A 199 5.11 -16.82 14.40
C ASP A 199 4.28 -17.15 13.14
N PRO A 200 3.73 -18.37 12.99
CA PRO A 200 2.85 -18.69 11.87
C PRO A 200 1.61 -17.79 11.84
N GLY A 201 1.29 -17.24 10.66
CA GLY A 201 0.17 -16.32 10.40
C GLY A 201 -0.71 -16.75 9.24
#